data_AF-A0A932HWZ8-F1
#
_entry.id   AF-A0A932HWZ8-F1
#
_cell.length_a   1.000
_cell.length_b   1.000
_cell.length_c   1.000
_cell.angle_alpha   90.00
_cell.angle_beta   90.00
_cell.angle_gamma   90.00
#
_symmetry.space_group_name_H-M   'P 1'
#
loop_
_entity.id
_entity.type
_entity.pdbx_description
1 polymer ?
#
loop_
_entity_poly.entity_id
_entity_poly.type
_entity_poly.pdbx_seq_one_letter_code
_entity_poly.pdbx_strand_id
1 'polypeptide(L)'
;MKIHLPNSAFLGNIDPFLRSFDPRDPKILTITANKKWISVHPVVLSMIAAIGLTVSPRHIQCEALEATSKHYLERMGLFKFLRVPSGITITEHEPAGRFIPLTQIRESDELTKFISEITPLLHLEPKHAEPIRYIVSELVRNVIEHSLSRNGAIVSAQYYPKSNAIRIGVADTGVGIWKTVNNAY
;
A
#
# COMPACT_ATOMS: atom_id res chain seq x y z
N MET A 1 4.72 18.25 -0.35
CA MET A 1 5.28 16.92 -0.54
C MET A 1 5.06 16.57 -1.97
N LYS A 2 6.07 16.06 -2.66
CA LYS A 2 5.92 15.61 -4.04
C LYS A 2 6.37 14.16 -4.13
N ILE A 3 5.61 13.38 -4.89
CA ILE A 3 5.94 12.00 -5.21
C ILE A 3 5.80 11.84 -6.72
N HIS A 4 6.77 11.14 -7.31
CA HIS A 4 6.69 10.72 -8.69
C HIS A 4 6.61 9.19 -8.75
N LEU A 5 5.57 8.66 -9.40
CA LEU A 5 5.45 7.25 -9.74
C LEU A 5 6.29 6.96 -10.99
N PRO A 6 7.47 6.32 -10.87
CA PRO A 6 8.29 6.02 -12.03
C PRO A 6 7.64 4.92 -12.88
N ASN A 7 8.30 4.58 -13.99
CA ASN A 7 7.85 3.47 -14.83
C ASN A 7 7.77 2.14 -14.07
N SER A 8 8.72 1.91 -13.16
CA SER A 8 8.80 0.72 -12.32
C SER A 8 9.26 1.09 -10.91
N ALA A 9 8.56 0.59 -9.89
CA ALA A 9 8.99 0.67 -8.49
C ALA A 9 8.65 -0.64 -7.74
N PHE A 10 9.61 -1.54 -7.69
CA PHE A 10 9.60 -2.80 -6.94
C PHE A 10 10.75 -2.83 -5.95
N LEU A 11 10.74 -3.77 -5.00
CA LEU A 11 11.78 -3.85 -3.95
C LEU A 11 13.21 -3.84 -4.52
N GLY A 12 13.45 -4.52 -5.65
CA GLY A 12 14.77 -4.55 -6.29
C GLY A 12 15.18 -3.26 -7.04
N ASN A 13 14.26 -2.31 -7.22
CA ASN A 13 14.51 -1.04 -7.91
C ASN A 13 13.70 0.11 -7.28
N ILE A 14 13.52 0.11 -5.95
CA ILE A 14 12.68 1.08 -5.25
C ILE A 14 13.38 2.43 -5.07
N ASP A 15 14.71 2.47 -5.13
CA ASP A 15 15.51 3.66 -4.85
C ASP A 15 15.13 4.89 -5.67
N PRO A 16 14.87 4.82 -7.00
CA PRO A 16 14.43 5.98 -7.77
C PRO A 16 13.10 6.55 -7.27
N PHE A 17 12.18 5.69 -6.84
CA PHE A 17 10.92 6.13 -6.22
C PHE A 17 11.19 6.86 -4.90
N LEU A 18 12.02 6.28 -4.02
CA LEU A 18 12.37 6.90 -2.73
C LEU A 18 13.07 8.26 -2.92
N ARG A 19 14.03 8.33 -3.85
CA ARG A 19 14.75 9.57 -4.19
C ARG A 19 13.87 10.65 -4.82
N SER A 20 12.74 10.26 -5.42
CA SER A 20 11.77 11.22 -5.97
C SER A 20 10.93 11.93 -4.91
N PHE A 21 10.93 11.42 -3.68
CA PHE A 21 10.14 12.00 -2.60
C PHE A 21 10.75 13.34 -2.15
N ASP A 22 9.93 14.39 -2.21
CA ASP A 22 10.28 15.73 -1.77
C ASP A 22 9.41 16.12 -0.57
N PRO A 23 9.95 16.15 0.67
CA PRO A 23 9.17 16.42 1.88
C PRO A 23 8.93 17.91 2.17
N ARG A 24 9.42 18.85 1.35
CA ARG A 24 9.51 20.29 1.72
C ARG A 24 8.20 20.97 2.13
N ASP A 25 7.06 20.54 1.61
CA ASP A 25 5.74 21.11 1.93
C ASP A 25 4.79 20.07 2.54
N PRO A 26 4.81 19.82 3.86
CA PRO A 26 4.01 18.77 4.47
C PRO A 26 2.49 18.96 4.34
N LYS A 27 2.01 20.15 3.94
CA LYS A 27 0.57 20.46 3.89
C LYS A 27 -0.08 20.11 2.55
N ILE A 28 0.72 19.92 1.50
CA ILE A 28 0.25 19.64 0.14
C ILE A 28 0.89 18.33 -0.32
N LEU A 29 0.13 17.47 -0.99
CA LEU A 29 0.67 16.27 -1.62
C LEU A 29 0.45 16.35 -3.13
N THR A 30 1.53 16.50 -3.89
CA THR A 30 1.50 16.43 -5.36
C THR A 30 1.93 15.04 -5.82
N ILE A 31 1.08 14.35 -6.57
CA ILE A 31 1.34 13.03 -7.14
C ILE A 31 1.43 13.16 -8.65
N THR A 32 2.59 12.79 -9.19
CA THR A 32 2.86 12.71 -10.63
C THR A 32 3.23 11.28 -11.00
N ALA A 33 3.22 10.94 -12.28
CA ALA A 33 3.54 9.61 -12.75
C ALA A 33 4.19 9.57 -14.14
N ASN A 34 4.82 8.44 -14.45
CA ASN A 34 5.26 8.17 -15.80
C ASN A 34 4.07 8.13 -16.76
N LYS A 35 4.16 8.88 -17.87
CA LYS A 35 3.07 9.01 -18.85
C LYS A 35 2.76 7.76 -19.65
N LYS A 36 3.71 6.84 -19.82
CA LYS A 36 3.55 5.65 -20.68
C LYS A 36 3.03 4.46 -19.90
N TRP A 37 3.73 4.11 -18.84
CA TRP A 37 3.45 2.89 -18.07
C TRP A 37 3.93 3.06 -16.64
N ILE A 38 3.16 2.51 -15.71
CA ILE A 38 3.41 2.49 -14.26
C ILE A 38 3.26 1.06 -13.79
N SER A 39 4.30 0.50 -13.17
CA SER A 39 4.26 -0.82 -12.54
C SER A 39 4.88 -0.73 -11.15
N VAL A 40 4.06 -0.88 -10.12
CA VAL A 40 4.50 -0.66 -8.75
C VAL A 40 4.16 -1.83 -7.85
N HIS A 41 5.02 -2.05 -6.87
CA HIS A 41 4.84 -3.02 -5.81
C HIS A 41 3.78 -2.53 -4.80
N PRO A 42 3.00 -3.44 -4.18
CA PRO A 42 2.01 -3.07 -3.16
C PRO A 42 2.54 -2.14 -2.05
N VAL A 43 3.78 -2.33 -1.59
CA VAL A 43 4.45 -1.42 -0.63
C VAL A 43 4.47 0.05 -1.08
N VAL A 44 4.69 0.32 -2.37
CA VAL A 44 4.72 1.68 -2.91
C VAL A 44 3.34 2.32 -2.82
N LEU A 45 2.28 1.54 -3.09
CA LEU A 45 0.90 1.99 -2.92
C LEU A 45 0.60 2.29 -1.46
N SER A 46 0.96 1.38 -0.56
CA SER A 46 0.75 1.56 0.88
C SER A 46 1.48 2.80 1.40
N MET A 47 2.70 3.09 0.93
CA MET A 47 3.44 4.30 1.29
C MET A 47 2.74 5.57 0.80
N ILE A 48 2.30 5.62 -0.45
CA ILE A 48 1.61 6.80 -1.00
C ILE A 48 0.29 7.04 -0.25
N ALA A 49 -0.47 5.97 0.00
CA ALA A 49 -1.71 6.03 0.75
C ALA A 49 -1.49 6.50 2.19
N ALA A 50 -0.46 6.00 2.87
CA ALA A 50 -0.08 6.45 4.21
C ALA A 50 0.26 7.95 4.22
N ILE A 51 1.10 8.42 3.29
CA ILE A 51 1.43 9.85 3.16
C ILE A 51 0.15 10.67 2.89
N GLY A 52 -0.74 10.18 2.03
CA GLY A 52 -2.01 10.80 1.74
C GLY A 52 -2.91 11.01 2.96
N LEU A 53 -2.89 10.09 3.93
CA LEU A 53 -3.64 10.23 5.19
C LEU A 53 -3.12 11.35 6.10
N THR A 54 -1.90 11.83 5.88
CA THR A 54 -1.34 12.97 6.63
C THR A 54 -1.75 14.32 6.06
N VAL A 55 -2.43 14.34 4.91
CA VAL A 55 -2.80 15.54 4.17
C VAL A 55 -4.32 15.58 3.97
N SER A 56 -4.93 16.76 4.10
CA SER A 56 -6.35 16.93 3.77
C SER A 56 -6.59 16.60 2.29
N PRO A 57 -7.64 15.85 1.91
CA PRO A 57 -7.93 15.53 0.51
C PRO A 57 -7.97 16.74 -0.42
N ARG A 58 -8.38 17.92 0.08
CA ARG A 58 -8.41 19.18 -0.69
C ARG A 58 -7.03 19.71 -1.06
N HIS A 59 -5.98 19.26 -0.38
CA HIS A 59 -4.59 19.61 -0.64
C HIS A 59 -3.81 18.48 -1.33
N ILE A 60 -4.50 17.42 -1.77
CA ILE A 60 -3.93 16.37 -2.60
C ILE A 60 -4.17 16.74 -4.06
N GLN A 61 -3.09 16.92 -4.80
CA GLN A 61 -3.08 17.22 -6.22
C GLN A 61 -2.53 16.00 -6.95
N CYS A 62 -3.39 15.26 -7.65
CA CYS A 62 -2.97 14.18 -8.53
C CYS A 62 -3.09 14.64 -9.98
N GLU A 63 -2.01 14.53 -10.74
CA GLU A 63 -2.09 14.83 -12.17
C GLU A 63 -2.99 13.83 -12.90
N ALA A 64 -3.54 14.23 -14.04
CA ALA A 64 -4.28 13.31 -14.89
C ALA A 64 -3.34 12.21 -15.41
N LEU A 65 -3.60 10.97 -15.00
CA LEU A 65 -2.73 9.86 -15.38
C LEU A 65 -2.95 9.47 -16.85
N GLU A 66 -1.89 9.59 -17.63
CA GLU A 66 -1.86 9.22 -19.05
C GLU A 66 -1.51 7.73 -19.27
N ALA A 67 -0.81 7.11 -18.31
CA ALA A 67 -0.31 5.74 -18.45
C ALA A 67 -1.43 4.73 -18.74
N THR A 68 -1.17 3.81 -19.67
CA THR A 68 -2.14 2.75 -20.01
C THR A 68 -2.40 1.80 -18.84
N SER A 69 -1.45 1.67 -17.91
CA SER A 69 -1.58 0.83 -16.71
C SER A 69 -2.25 1.53 -15.52
N LYS A 70 -2.74 2.77 -15.66
CA LYS A 70 -3.38 3.55 -14.57
C LYS A 70 -4.55 2.83 -13.90
N HIS A 71 -5.24 1.95 -14.62
CA HIS A 71 -6.31 1.10 -14.09
C HIS A 71 -5.85 0.24 -12.91
N TYR A 72 -4.57 -0.11 -12.82
CA TYR A 72 -4.02 -0.82 -11.67
C TYR A 72 -4.17 -0.01 -10.37
N LEU A 73 -3.86 1.29 -10.41
CA LEU A 73 -3.95 2.17 -9.24
C LEU A 73 -5.40 2.36 -8.79
N GLU A 74 -6.34 2.43 -9.75
CA GLU A 74 -7.77 2.44 -9.49
C GLU A 74 -8.23 1.14 -8.83
N ARG A 75 -7.86 -0.01 -9.40
CA ARG A 75 -8.22 -1.34 -8.87
C ARG A 75 -7.66 -1.61 -7.48
N MET A 76 -6.46 -1.12 -7.20
CA MET A 76 -5.86 -1.20 -5.87
C MET A 76 -6.40 -0.15 -4.90
N GLY A 77 -7.38 0.67 -5.32
CA GLY A 77 -8.12 1.57 -4.45
C GLY A 77 -7.39 2.88 -4.09
N LEU A 78 -6.31 3.25 -4.78
CA LEU A 78 -5.49 4.41 -4.41
C LEU A 78 -6.30 5.69 -4.34
N PHE A 79 -7.07 6.01 -5.38
CA PHE A 79 -7.83 7.26 -5.45
C PHE A 79 -9.00 7.30 -4.45
N LYS A 80 -9.67 6.16 -4.26
CA LYS A 80 -10.68 5.98 -3.21
C LYS A 80 -10.09 6.25 -1.83
N PHE A 81 -8.89 5.71 -1.56
CA PHE A 81 -8.19 5.88 -0.29
C PHE A 81 -7.78 7.35 -0.06
N LEU A 82 -7.28 8.02 -1.09
CA LEU A 82 -6.89 9.43 -1.07
C LEU A 82 -8.09 10.39 -1.13
N ARG A 83 -9.30 9.90 -1.39
CA ARG A 83 -10.53 10.68 -1.60
C ARG A 83 -10.38 11.73 -2.70
N VAL A 84 -9.70 11.38 -3.78
CA VAL A 84 -9.54 12.22 -4.98
C VAL A 84 -10.28 11.57 -6.16
N PRO A 85 -10.90 12.36 -7.05
CA PRO A 85 -11.53 11.81 -8.24
C PRO A 85 -10.46 11.26 -9.20
N SER A 86 -10.58 10.00 -9.59
CA SER A 86 -9.61 9.38 -10.50
C SER A 86 -9.88 9.71 -11.98
N GLY A 87 -11.17 9.84 -12.35
CA GLY A 87 -11.58 9.94 -13.76
C GLY A 87 -11.27 8.69 -14.58
N ILE A 88 -10.95 7.57 -13.93
CA ILE A 88 -10.58 6.30 -14.58
C ILE A 88 -11.77 5.35 -14.51
N THR A 89 -12.28 4.95 -15.67
CA THR A 89 -13.27 3.88 -15.75
C THR A 89 -12.57 2.53 -15.72
N ILE A 90 -13.02 1.62 -14.85
CA ILE A 90 -12.60 0.22 -14.84
C ILE A 90 -13.83 -0.67 -14.96
N THR A 91 -13.68 -1.78 -15.66
CA THR A 91 -14.62 -2.91 -15.51
C THR A 91 -14.20 -3.66 -14.26
N GLU A 92 -15.07 -3.69 -13.26
CA GLU A 92 -14.81 -4.45 -12.04
C GLU A 92 -14.77 -5.95 -12.37
N HIS A 93 -13.67 -6.59 -11.99
CA HIS A 93 -13.54 -8.03 -11.98
C HIS A 93 -13.31 -8.47 -10.55
N GLU A 94 -13.92 -9.59 -10.17
CA GLU A 94 -13.83 -10.13 -8.82
C GLU A 94 -12.35 -10.26 -8.36
N PRO A 95 -11.97 -9.56 -7.28
CA PRO A 95 -10.59 -9.54 -6.78
C PRO A 95 -10.19 -10.84 -6.08
N ALA A 96 -11.16 -11.70 -5.73
CA ALA A 96 -10.97 -12.92 -4.96
C ALA A 96 -9.79 -13.75 -5.49
N GLY A 97 -8.86 -14.08 -4.60
CA GLY A 97 -7.66 -14.88 -4.90
C GLY A 97 -6.55 -14.15 -5.67
N ARG A 98 -6.72 -12.89 -6.09
CA ARG A 98 -5.73 -12.19 -6.93
C ARG A 98 -5.02 -11.03 -6.24
N PHE A 99 -5.77 -10.19 -5.55
CA PHE A 99 -5.22 -9.04 -4.83
C PHE A 99 -6.17 -8.59 -3.72
N ILE A 100 -5.61 -7.90 -2.74
CA ILE A 100 -6.32 -7.15 -1.72
C ILE A 100 -5.97 -5.67 -1.97
N PRO A 101 -6.94 -4.81 -2.32
CA PRO A 101 -6.73 -3.37 -2.44
C PRO A 101 -6.17 -2.73 -1.18
N LEU A 102 -5.86 -1.43 -1.25
CA LEU A 102 -5.48 -0.65 -0.08
C LEU A 102 -6.57 -0.72 1.00
N THR A 103 -6.19 -1.27 2.13
CA THR A 103 -7.03 -1.47 3.32
C THR A 103 -6.36 -0.78 4.50
N GLN A 104 -7.16 -0.09 5.32
CA GLN A 104 -6.71 0.49 6.57
C GLN A 104 -7.04 -0.48 7.71
N ILE A 105 -6.08 -0.77 8.57
CA ILE A 105 -6.23 -1.67 9.73
C ILE A 105 -5.79 -0.91 10.98
N ARG A 106 -6.71 -0.67 11.89
CA ARG A 106 -6.54 0.05 13.15
C ARG A 106 -6.68 -0.87 14.35
N GLU A 107 -7.47 -1.95 14.22
CA GLU A 107 -7.82 -2.84 15.33
C GLU A 107 -7.64 -4.32 14.97
N SER A 108 -7.61 -5.18 16.00
CA SER A 108 -7.36 -6.62 15.86
C SER A 108 -8.40 -7.36 15.02
N ASP A 109 -9.66 -6.91 15.02
CA ASP A 109 -10.74 -7.52 14.23
C ASP A 109 -10.52 -7.27 12.73
N GLU A 110 -10.07 -6.07 12.37
CA GLU A 110 -9.71 -5.72 10.99
C GLU A 110 -8.49 -6.51 10.51
N LEU A 111 -7.51 -6.75 11.39
CA LEU A 111 -6.39 -7.63 11.12
C LEU A 111 -6.85 -9.07 10.86
N THR A 112 -7.72 -9.60 11.72
CA THR A 112 -8.27 -10.96 11.57
C THR A 112 -9.00 -11.13 10.23
N LYS A 113 -9.77 -10.11 9.82
CA LYS A 113 -10.42 -10.07 8.51
C LYS A 113 -9.40 -10.07 7.37
N PHE A 114 -8.38 -9.21 7.43
CA PHE A 114 -7.33 -9.16 6.42
C PHE A 114 -6.58 -10.50 6.26
N ILE A 115 -6.26 -11.17 7.38
CA ILE A 115 -5.63 -12.50 7.36
C ILE A 115 -6.55 -13.56 6.74
N SER A 116 -7.86 -13.43 6.92
CA SER A 116 -8.83 -14.31 6.25
C SER A 116 -8.85 -14.07 4.74
N GLU A 117 -8.75 -12.82 4.30
CA GLU A 117 -8.72 -12.44 2.88
C GLU A 117 -7.40 -12.81 2.18
N ILE A 118 -6.25 -12.81 2.89
CA ILE A 118 -4.96 -13.17 2.29
C ILE A 118 -4.82 -14.68 2.08
N THR A 119 -5.56 -15.49 2.84
CA THR A 119 -5.44 -16.94 2.80
C THR A 119 -5.76 -17.52 1.41
N PRO A 120 -6.86 -17.13 0.74
CA PRO A 120 -7.11 -17.52 -0.66
C PRO A 120 -6.02 -17.09 -1.66
N LEU A 121 -5.33 -15.96 -1.45
CA LEU A 121 -4.29 -15.47 -2.36
C LEU A 121 -3.05 -16.39 -2.35
N LEU A 122 -2.82 -17.10 -1.24
CA LEU A 122 -1.65 -17.96 -1.07
C LEU A 122 -1.68 -19.13 -2.04
N HIS A 123 -2.88 -19.62 -2.42
CA HIS A 123 -3.06 -20.84 -3.19
C HIS A 123 -2.30 -22.04 -2.57
N LEU A 124 -2.26 -22.09 -1.23
CA LEU A 124 -1.57 -23.12 -0.45
C LEU A 124 -2.55 -23.95 0.38
N GLU A 125 -2.15 -25.18 0.69
CA GLU A 125 -2.82 -25.98 1.73
C GLU A 125 -2.75 -25.26 3.09
N PRO A 126 -3.74 -25.42 3.98
CA PRO A 126 -3.81 -24.70 5.26
C PRO A 126 -2.52 -24.76 6.09
N LYS A 127 -1.88 -25.93 6.19
CA LYS A 127 -0.62 -26.13 6.93
C LYS A 127 0.56 -25.29 6.41
N HIS A 128 0.54 -24.92 5.12
CA HIS A 128 1.58 -24.12 4.49
C HIS A 128 1.24 -22.63 4.49
N ALA A 129 -0.06 -22.29 4.57
CA ALA A 129 -0.53 -20.92 4.70
C ALA A 129 -0.29 -20.37 6.12
N GLU A 130 -0.35 -21.22 7.15
CA GLU A 130 -0.26 -20.82 8.56
C GLU A 130 1.00 -20.01 8.91
N PRO A 131 2.23 -20.41 8.54
CA PRO A 131 3.42 -19.61 8.81
C PRO A 131 3.37 -18.22 8.16
N ILE A 132 2.84 -18.13 6.93
CA ILE A 132 2.75 -16.85 6.21
C ILE A 132 1.70 -15.96 6.86
N ARG A 133 0.55 -16.50 7.25
CA ARG A 133 -0.49 -15.79 8.00
C ARG A 133 0.07 -15.25 9.32
N TYR A 134 0.86 -16.05 10.03
CA TYR A 134 1.50 -15.64 11.27
C TYR A 134 2.48 -14.48 11.04
N ILE A 135 3.41 -14.59 10.08
CA ILE A 135 4.36 -13.51 9.76
C ILE A 135 3.63 -12.21 9.41
N VAL A 136 2.59 -12.28 8.57
CA VAL A 136 1.81 -11.10 8.17
C VAL A 136 1.05 -10.51 9.35
N SER A 137 0.47 -11.35 10.22
CA SER A 137 -0.18 -10.93 11.46
C SER A 137 0.80 -10.13 12.33
N GLU A 138 2.00 -10.65 12.56
CA GLU A 138 2.98 -9.99 13.41
C GLU A 138 3.51 -8.69 12.81
N LEU A 139 3.72 -8.64 11.49
CA LEU A 139 4.12 -7.39 10.82
C LEU A 139 3.08 -6.28 10.98
N VAL A 140 1.79 -6.59 10.85
CA VAL A 140 0.71 -5.60 11.00
C VAL A 140 0.46 -5.29 12.47
N ARG A 141 0.49 -6.29 13.36
CA ARG A 141 0.37 -6.12 14.82
C ARG A 141 1.46 -5.17 15.34
N ASN A 142 2.70 -5.31 14.89
CA ASN A 142 3.79 -4.40 15.25
C ASN A 142 3.46 -2.94 14.91
N VAL A 143 2.77 -2.69 13.79
CA VAL A 143 2.32 -1.35 13.46
C VAL A 143 1.24 -0.89 14.44
N ILE A 144 0.23 -1.71 14.71
CA ILE A 144 -0.88 -1.36 15.61
C ILE A 144 -0.37 -1.06 17.03
N GLU A 145 0.53 -1.89 17.55
CA GLU A 145 0.99 -1.84 18.94
C GLU A 145 2.14 -0.83 19.14
N HIS A 146 3.03 -0.67 18.14
CA HIS A 146 4.29 0.05 18.34
C HIS A 146 4.54 1.24 17.42
N SER A 147 3.75 1.47 16.35
CA SER A 147 4.05 2.60 15.45
C SER A 147 3.71 3.97 16.03
N LEU A 148 2.81 4.03 17.02
CA LEU A 148 2.14 5.27 17.47
C LEU A 148 1.34 5.98 16.35
N SER A 149 1.03 5.27 15.25
CA SER A 149 0.23 5.77 14.14
C SER A 149 -1.24 5.89 14.52
N ARG A 150 -1.79 7.10 14.49
CA ARG A 150 -3.25 7.33 14.62
C ARG A 150 -4.05 6.77 13.45
N ASN A 151 -3.38 6.50 12.34
CA ASN A 151 -3.97 5.96 11.13
C ASN A 151 -3.91 4.42 11.07
N GLY A 152 -3.30 3.76 12.06
CA GLY A 152 -3.04 2.32 12.00
C GLY A 152 -2.10 1.95 10.85
N ALA A 153 -2.24 0.71 10.38
CA ALA A 153 -1.53 0.15 9.24
C ALA A 153 -2.31 0.36 7.93
N ILE A 154 -1.58 0.68 6.87
CA ILE A 154 -2.07 0.76 5.50
C ILE A 154 -1.49 -0.45 4.78
N VAL A 155 -2.37 -1.37 4.38
CA VAL A 155 -1.98 -2.68 3.87
C VAL A 155 -2.55 -2.91 2.49
N SER A 156 -1.77 -3.55 1.61
CA SER A 156 -2.24 -4.07 0.33
C SER A 156 -1.47 -5.33 -0.04
N ALA A 157 -2.07 -6.22 -0.83
CA ALA A 157 -1.44 -7.46 -1.23
C ALA A 157 -1.79 -7.85 -2.67
N GLN A 158 -0.88 -8.55 -3.34
CA GLN A 158 -1.12 -9.06 -4.69
C GLN A 158 -0.35 -10.35 -4.94
N TYR A 159 -1.04 -11.35 -5.49
CA TYR A 159 -0.43 -12.56 -6.00
C TYR A 159 0.08 -12.34 -7.43
N TYR A 160 1.30 -12.81 -7.71
CA TYR A 160 1.95 -12.73 -9.01
C TYR A 160 2.18 -14.16 -9.55
N PRO A 161 1.31 -14.65 -10.46
CA PRO A 161 1.37 -16.03 -10.94
C PRO A 161 2.70 -16.41 -11.59
N LYS A 162 3.28 -15.50 -12.39
CA LYS A 162 4.53 -15.75 -13.13
C LYS A 162 5.72 -16.08 -12.21
N SER A 163 5.77 -15.46 -11.04
CA SER A 163 6.83 -15.67 -10.05
C SER A 163 6.39 -16.56 -8.89
N ASN A 164 5.15 -17.06 -8.92
CA ASN A 164 4.49 -17.75 -7.82
C ASN A 164 4.74 -17.11 -6.45
N ALA A 165 4.52 -15.79 -6.35
CA ALA A 165 4.84 -15.02 -5.17
C ALA A 165 3.72 -14.06 -4.80
N ILE A 166 3.46 -13.90 -3.51
CA ILE A 166 2.65 -12.78 -2.99
C ILE A 166 3.59 -11.66 -2.62
N ARG A 167 3.18 -10.45 -2.97
CA ARG A 167 3.81 -9.21 -2.52
C ARG A 167 2.84 -8.50 -1.61
N ILE A 168 3.34 -8.05 -0.47
CA ILE A 168 2.55 -7.37 0.56
C ILE A 168 3.21 -6.02 0.82
N GLY A 169 2.39 -4.99 0.91
CA GLY A 169 2.80 -3.67 1.34
C GLY A 169 2.19 -3.37 2.69
N VAL A 170 3.02 -3.08 3.68
CA VAL A 170 2.59 -2.55 4.99
C VAL A 170 3.28 -1.21 5.17
N ALA A 171 2.51 -0.17 5.46
CA ALA A 171 3.02 1.16 5.76
C ALA A 171 2.24 1.76 6.92
N ASP A 172 2.85 2.71 7.62
CA ASP A 172 2.23 3.46 8.71
C ASP A 172 2.66 4.93 8.66
N THR A 173 1.97 5.79 9.41
CA THR A 173 2.30 7.21 9.55
C THR A 173 2.88 7.52 10.94
N GLY A 174 3.44 6.51 11.59
CA GLY A 174 3.98 6.55 12.94
C GLY A 174 5.44 6.98 12.99
N VAL A 175 6.09 6.66 14.10
CA VAL A 175 7.49 7.06 14.36
C VAL A 175 8.52 6.11 13.75
N GLY A 176 8.06 5.00 13.16
CA GLY A 176 8.89 3.92 12.62
C GLY A 176 9.38 2.93 13.68
N ILE A 177 9.47 1.65 13.30
CA ILE A 177 9.81 0.52 14.18
C ILE A 177 11.15 0.72 14.91
N TRP A 178 12.17 1.28 14.23
CA TRP A 178 13.50 1.45 14.84
C TRP A 178 13.48 2.37 16.07
N LYS A 179 12.61 3.39 16.06
CA LYS A 179 12.49 4.31 17.20
C LYS A 179 11.71 3.70 18.38
N THR A 180 10.96 2.62 18.17
CA THR A 180 10.11 2.02 19.19
C THR A 180 10.66 0.70 19.73
N VAL A 181 11.39 -0.08 18.94
CA VAL A 181 12.02 -1.34 19.38
C VAL A 181 13.12 -1.11 20.42
N ASN A 182 13.85 0.01 20.34
CA ASN A 182 14.85 0.37 21.37
C ASN A 182 14.23 0.99 22.64
N ASN A 183 12.92 1.20 22.66
CA ASN A 183 12.18 1.76 23.81
C ASN A 183 11.28 0.70 24.48
N ALA A 184 11.44 -0.58 24.15
CA ALA A 184 10.76 -1.66 24.85
C ALA A 184 11.37 -1.79 26.27
N TYR A 185 10.51 -1.59 27.27
CA TYR A 185 10.77 -1.80 28.70
C TYR A 185 11.10 -3.26 29.02
#